data_AF-N2J637-F1
#
_entry.id   AF-N2J637-F1
#
_cell.length_a   1.000
_cell.length_b   1.000
_cell.length_c   1.000
_cell.angle_alpha   90.00
_cell.angle_beta   90.00
_cell.angle_gamma   90.00
#
_symmetry.space_group_name_H-M   'P 1'
#
loop_
_entity.id
_entity.type
_entity.pdbx_description
1 polymer ?
#
loop_
_entity_poly.entity_id
_entity_poly.type
_entity_poly.pdbx_seq_one_letter_code
_entity_poly.pdbx_strand_id
1 'polypeptide(L)'
;MSLAPSTDQVISTPRRARRTKHYESQYDFHNRLLTRCEDRIEELGMLDNISRDEKMTHLQNIELLANTVLAQTEEEDLIKRAQAALQYSREQMLEA
;
A
#
# COMPACT_ATOMS: atom_id res chain seq x y z
N MET A 1 -20.47 -14.54 -55.28
CA MET A 1 -20.50 -13.28 -54.51
C MET A 1 -19.62 -13.49 -53.29
N SER A 2 -18.42 -12.93 -53.31
CA SER A 2 -17.40 -13.10 -52.27
C SER A 2 -17.59 -12.04 -51.19
N LEU A 3 -17.80 -12.47 -49.95
CA LEU A 3 -17.78 -11.58 -48.77
C LEU A 3 -16.33 -11.47 -48.30
N ALA A 4 -15.74 -10.29 -48.44
CA ALA A 4 -14.49 -9.94 -47.80
C ALA A 4 -14.76 -9.56 -46.33
N PRO A 5 -13.97 -10.02 -45.35
CA PRO A 5 -13.98 -9.42 -44.03
C PRO A 5 -13.05 -8.19 -44.01
N SER A 6 -13.65 -7.01 -43.90
CA SER A 6 -12.99 -5.81 -43.39
C SER A 6 -13.43 -5.62 -41.95
N THR A 7 -12.49 -5.57 -41.01
CA THR A 7 -12.49 -4.60 -39.90
C THR A 7 -11.15 -4.67 -39.19
N ASP A 8 -10.39 -3.61 -39.44
CA ASP A 8 -9.49 -2.88 -38.57
C ASP A 8 -8.86 -3.57 -37.36
N GLN A 9 -7.54 -3.65 -37.48
CA GLN A 9 -6.61 -3.66 -36.38
C GLN A 9 -6.84 -2.44 -35.47
N VAL A 10 -7.28 -2.69 -34.24
CA VAL A 10 -6.88 -1.85 -33.11
C VAL A 10 -6.05 -2.74 -32.21
N ILE A 11 -4.78 -2.89 -32.58
CA ILE A 11 -3.75 -3.39 -31.68
C ILE A 11 -3.68 -2.35 -30.56
N SER A 12 -4.39 -2.64 -29.47
CA SER A 12 -4.32 -1.86 -28.25
C SER A 12 -2.88 -1.99 -27.75
N THR A 13 -2.05 -1.01 -28.10
CA THR A 13 -0.67 -0.95 -27.63
C THR A 13 -0.72 -1.01 -26.12
N PRO A 14 -0.01 -1.94 -25.45
CA PRO A 14 0.04 -1.94 -24.00
C PRO A 14 0.56 -0.57 -23.58
N ARG A 15 -0.19 0.14 -22.73
CA ARG A 15 0.24 1.39 -22.08
C ARG A 15 1.63 1.11 -21.54
N ARG A 16 2.66 1.59 -22.25
CA ARG A 16 4.04 1.46 -21.83
C ARG A 16 4.14 2.32 -20.60
N ALA A 17 3.97 1.71 -19.42
CA ALA A 17 4.17 2.38 -18.16
C ALA A 17 5.53 3.07 -18.28
N ARG A 18 5.51 4.41 -18.26
CA ARG A 18 6.74 5.19 -18.25
C ARG A 18 7.45 4.77 -16.97
N ARG A 19 8.41 3.84 -17.10
CA ARG A 19 9.38 3.53 -16.05
C ARG A 19 10.25 4.77 -15.93
N THR A 20 9.76 5.76 -15.21
CA THR A 20 10.61 6.74 -14.55
C THR A 20 11.46 5.92 -13.59
N LYS A 21 12.72 5.68 -13.97
CA LYS A 21 13.73 5.10 -13.06
C LYS A 21 14.00 6.15 -11.98
N HIS A 22 13.08 6.32 -11.05
CA HIS A 22 13.40 6.97 -9.79
C HIS A 22 14.24 5.97 -9.02
N TYR A 23 15.56 6.22 -8.95
CA TYR A 23 16.42 5.61 -7.96
C TYR A 23 16.05 6.26 -6.64
N GLU A 24 14.98 5.74 -6.06
CA GLU A 24 14.59 6.12 -4.73
C GLU A 24 15.57 5.51 -3.72
N SER A 25 15.93 6.27 -2.69
CA SER A 25 16.71 5.73 -1.59
C SER A 25 15.88 4.73 -0.78
N GLN A 26 16.54 3.78 -0.12
CA GLN A 26 15.84 2.85 0.76
C GLN A 26 15.07 3.59 1.87
N TYR A 27 15.65 4.67 2.39
CA TYR A 27 15.02 5.56 3.37
C TYR A 27 13.71 6.15 2.84
N ASP A 28 13.73 6.77 1.66
CA ASP A 28 12.53 7.37 1.06
C ASP A 28 11.44 6.32 0.82
N PHE A 29 11.85 5.12 0.39
CA PHE A 29 10.93 4.02 0.14
C PHE A 29 10.21 3.62 1.42
N HIS A 30 10.96 3.37 2.50
CA HIS A 30 10.42 3.04 3.81
C HIS A 30 9.57 4.16 4.38
N ASN A 31 10.01 5.41 4.23
CA ASN A 31 9.26 6.58 4.69
C ASN A 31 7.88 6.64 4.03
N ARG A 32 7.77 6.39 2.72
CA ARG A 32 6.46 6.32 2.05
C ARG A 32 5.59 5.16 2.49
N LEU A 33 6.17 4.01 2.85
CA LEU A 33 5.39 2.91 3.42
C LEU A 33 4.81 3.33 4.77
N LEU A 34 5.60 3.98 5.61
CA LEU A 34 5.15 4.45 6.93
C LEU A 34 4.13 5.58 6.83
N THR A 35 4.28 6.52 5.90
CA THR A 35 3.25 7.53 5.63
C THR A 35 1.93 6.88 5.25
N ARG A 36 1.93 5.83 4.42
CA ARG A 36 0.68 5.10 4.11
C ARG A 36 0.07 4.42 5.34
N CYS A 37 0.89 3.92 6.26
CA CYS A 37 0.40 3.39 7.53
C CYS A 37 -0.26 4.51 8.35
N GLU A 38 0.40 5.64 8.50
CA GLU A 38 -0.07 6.80 9.25
C GLU A 38 -1.39 7.34 8.70
N ASP A 39 -1.46 7.56 7.38
CA ASP A 39 -2.68 7.99 6.68
C ASP A 39 -3.83 6.99 6.94
N ARG A 40 -3.54 5.68 6.86
CA ARG A 40 -4.56 4.65 7.09
C ARG A 40 -5.05 4.61 8.53
N ILE A 41 -4.14 4.81 9.50
CA ILE A 41 -4.49 4.87 10.92
C ILE A 41 -5.41 6.06 11.18
N GLU A 42 -5.10 7.22 10.61
CA GLU A 42 -5.93 8.42 10.71
C GLU A 42 -7.32 8.18 10.08
N GLU A 43 -7.37 7.62 8.86
CA GLU A 43 -8.63 7.26 8.20
C GLU A 43 -9.48 6.30 9.05
N LEU A 44 -8.89 5.26 9.64
CA LEU A 44 -9.59 4.32 10.51
C LEU A 44 -10.13 4.98 11.79
N GLY A 45 -9.50 6.05 12.26
CA GLY A 45 -9.97 6.85 13.40
C GLY A 45 -11.13 7.80 13.06
N MET A 46 -11.33 8.13 11.78
CA MET A 46 -12.37 9.06 11.32
C MET A 46 -13.60 8.37 10.73
N LEU A 47 -13.50 7.11 10.33
CA LEU A 47 -14.57 6.39 9.63
C LEU A 47 -15.50 5.65 10.60
N ASP A 48 -16.66 6.25 10.89
CA ASP A 48 -17.68 5.65 11.77
C ASP A 48 -18.46 4.48 11.14
N ASN A 49 -18.38 4.30 9.82
CA ASN A 49 -19.21 3.33 9.07
C ASN A 49 -18.41 2.28 8.29
N ILE A 50 -17.14 2.06 8.65
CA ILE A 50 -16.33 1.03 7.99
C ILE A 50 -16.80 -0.37 8.39
N SER A 51 -16.91 -1.29 7.43
CA SER A 51 -17.26 -2.68 7.76
C SER A 51 -16.12 -3.35 8.53
N ARG A 52 -16.45 -4.37 9.35
CA ARG A 52 -15.45 -5.12 10.12
C ARG A 52 -14.38 -5.75 9.23
N ASP A 53 -14.80 -6.37 8.13
CA ASP A 53 -13.88 -7.05 7.20
C ASP A 53 -12.94 -6.06 6.49
N GLU A 54 -13.47 -4.89 6.13
CA GLU A 54 -12.68 -3.80 5.55
C GLU A 54 -11.70 -3.21 6.56
N LYS A 55 -12.15 -2.98 7.81
CA LYS A 55 -11.26 -2.58 8.92
C LYS A 55 -10.14 -3.59 9.11
N MET A 56 -10.45 -4.89 9.18
CA MET A 56 -9.44 -5.95 9.31
C MET A 56 -8.45 -5.96 8.16
N THR A 57 -8.92 -5.77 6.92
CA THR A 57 -8.07 -5.68 5.74
C THR A 57 -7.08 -4.51 5.86
N HIS A 58 -7.54 -3.36 6.34
CA HIS A 58 -6.65 -2.21 6.55
C HIS A 58 -5.63 -2.44 7.67
N LEU A 59 -6.04 -3.06 8.78
CA LEU A 59 -5.14 -3.38 9.89
C LEU A 59 -4.05 -4.38 9.46
N GLN A 60 -4.41 -5.42 8.71
CA GLN A 60 -3.44 -6.37 8.15
C GLN A 60 -2.47 -5.71 7.16
N ASN A 61 -2.95 -4.76 6.36
CA ASN A 61 -2.09 -3.98 5.47
C ASN A 61 -1.09 -3.12 6.26
N ILE A 62 -1.54 -2.45 7.33
CA ILE A 62 -0.65 -1.69 8.22
C ILE A 62 0.42 -2.61 8.82
N GLU A 63 0.02 -3.77 9.35
CA GLU A 63 0.96 -4.76 9.92
C GLU A 63 2.00 -5.22 8.90
N LEU A 64 1.58 -5.55 7.67
CA LEU A 64 2.48 -5.98 6.60
C LEU A 64 3.52 -4.91 6.24
N LEU A 65 3.08 -3.67 6.08
CA LEU A 65 3.96 -2.55 5.70
C LEU A 65 4.96 -2.23 6.83
N ALA A 66 4.49 -2.17 8.07
CA ALA A 66 5.34 -1.93 9.22
C ALA A 66 6.41 -3.03 9.39
N ASN A 67 6.03 -4.31 9.28
CA ASN A 67 6.98 -5.42 9.34
C ASN A 67 7.98 -5.39 8.19
N THR A 68 7.57 -4.96 6.99
CA THR A 68 8.47 -4.80 5.84
C THR A 68 9.56 -3.78 6.13
N VAL A 69 9.21 -2.64 6.74
CA VAL A 69 10.18 -1.61 7.13
C VAL A 69 11.11 -2.14 8.22
N LEU A 70 10.57 -2.74 9.28
CA LEU A 70 11.37 -3.30 10.39
C LEU A 70 12.37 -4.36 9.96
N ALA A 71 12.02 -5.17 8.96
CA ALA A 71 12.90 -6.22 8.45
C ALA A 71 14.08 -5.70 7.62
N GLN A 72 14.04 -4.43 7.19
CA GLN A 72 14.94 -3.90 6.17
C GLN A 72 15.70 -2.64 6.58
N THR A 73 15.27 -1.96 7.64
CA THR A 73 15.82 -0.67 8.06
C THR A 73 16.71 -0.79 9.30
N GLU A 74 17.73 0.05 9.38
CA GLU A 74 18.56 0.26 10.58
C GLU A 74 18.32 1.65 11.19
N GLU A 75 17.42 2.44 10.59
CA GLU A 75 17.18 3.84 10.93
C GLU A 75 16.22 3.95 12.12
N GLU A 76 16.69 4.53 13.23
CA GLU A 76 15.98 4.53 14.51
C GLU A 76 14.61 5.23 14.44
N ASP A 77 14.49 6.31 13.66
CA ASP A 77 13.24 7.03 13.44
C ASP A 77 12.20 6.17 12.70
N LEU A 78 12.64 5.46 11.65
CA LEU A 78 11.78 4.55 10.88
C LEU A 78 11.37 3.34 11.73
N ILE A 79 12.28 2.80 12.55
CA ILE A 79 11.99 1.72 13.48
C ILE A 79 10.89 2.13 14.47
N LYS A 80 11.03 3.31 15.10
CA LYS A 80 10.04 3.80 16.08
C LYS A 80 8.66 3.96 15.46
N ARG A 81 8.59 4.55 14.27
CA ARG A 81 7.34 4.74 13.52
C ARG A 81 6.72 3.41 13.11
N ALA A 82 7.52 2.48 12.61
CA ALA A 82 7.05 1.15 12.24
C ALA A 82 6.53 0.37 13.45
N GLN A 83 7.21 0.43 14.59
CA GLN A 83 6.76 -0.19 15.84
C GLN A 83 5.44 0.41 16.32
N ALA A 84 5.27 1.73 16.25
CA ALA A 84 4.03 2.39 16.62
C ALA A 84 2.85 1.94 15.73
N ALA A 85 3.04 1.92 14.41
CA ALA A 85 2.03 1.45 13.46
C ALA A 85 1.67 -0.03 13.67
N LEU A 86 2.68 -0.86 13.91
CA LEU A 86 2.52 -2.28 14.20
C LEU A 86 1.73 -2.50 15.50
N GLN A 87 2.08 -1.79 16.57
CA GLN A 87 1.39 -1.86 17.85
C GLN A 87 -0.08 -1.49 17.69
N TYR A 88 -0.37 -0.37 17.04
CA TYR A 88 -1.75 0.05 16.73
C TYR A 88 -2.53 -1.04 16.00
N SER A 89 -1.95 -1.61 14.93
CA SER A 89 -2.65 -2.65 14.16
C SER A 89 -2.99 -3.88 15.00
N ARG A 90 -2.08 -4.30 15.89
CA ARG A 90 -2.28 -5.48 16.74
C ARG A 90 -3.31 -5.25 17.83
N GLU A 91 -3.27 -4.10 18.49
CA GLU A 91 -4.28 -3.71 19.48
C GLU A 91 -5.67 -3.69 18.85
N GLN A 92 -5.81 -3.02 17.70
CA GLN A 92 -7.09 -2.93 17.01
C GLN A 92 -7.61 -4.27 16.46
N MET A 93 -6.73 -5.18 16.04
CA MET A 93 -7.14 -6.52 15.60
C MET A 93 -7.56 -7.42 16.77
N LEU A 94 -7.03 -7.22 17.98
CA LEU A 94 -7.47 -7.95 19.18
C LEU A 94 -8.85 -7.48 19.65
N GLU A 95 -9.20 -6.23 19.39
CA GLU A 95 -10.48 -5.62 19.74
C GLU A 95 -11.59 -5.86 18.69
N ALA A 96 -11.22 -6.23 17.45
CA ALA A 96 -12.12 -6.36 16.31
C ALA A 96 -12.90 -7.67 16.28
#